data_AF-A0A937BL33-F1
#
_entry.id   AF-A0A937BL33-F1
#
_cell.length_a   1.000
_cell.length_b   1.000
_cell.length_c   1.000
_cell.angle_alpha   90.00
_cell.angle_beta   90.00
_cell.angle_gamma   90.00
#
_symmetry.space_group_name_H-M   'P 1'
#
loop_
_entity.id
_entity.type
_entity.pdbx_description
1 polymer ?
#
loop_
_entity_poly.entity_id
_entity_poly.type
_entity_poly.pdbx_seq_one_letter_code
_entity_poly.pdbx_strand_id
1 'polypeptide(L)'
;MTSTKVIIEGFLEAEEVVFNTVDSILVTGNINCERIFFNNGSLRNTGMITASEFCGLSWFPFPFNHAHVNDGEFICGGLSAYAVLVNTGNLMSGYGNFTVFSTTGFATFDGRLFVQSLLGVGEEGSLFVSDTLQIVQHFEDYGFVQCGHFVNGWSMGTAQSQVFAGGLLQCHDFINQTNGFVNGPGTICISGHSENHGVLNGPINICDISLDVVVAPYLDVNDGGFTLPVYHCANDPCATVGIAETEHTSGPLLYPSPTSGSFTIAMAGFVNARMVQVIDAVGRTRRLIQGPFPDQLVVDRGDLGSGVYLIAIHVLGKEAPTFSRVVLAVD
;
A
#
# COMPACT_ATOMS: atom_id res chain seq x y z
N MET A 1 -28.93 12.40 -22.52
CA MET A 1 -27.59 12.75 -23.02
C MET A 1 -26.85 11.46 -23.26
N THR A 2 -26.22 11.28 -24.43
CA THR A 2 -25.44 10.08 -24.75
C THR A 2 -24.11 10.16 -24.01
N SER A 3 -23.85 9.19 -23.13
CA SER A 3 -22.61 9.15 -22.38
C SER A 3 -21.45 8.79 -23.30
N THR A 4 -20.38 9.58 -23.30
CA THR A 4 -19.19 9.31 -24.11
C THR A 4 -18.30 8.33 -23.37
N LYS A 5 -18.08 7.14 -23.95
CA LYS A 5 -17.20 6.10 -23.42
C LYS A 5 -16.04 5.87 -24.37
N VAL A 6 -14.82 5.83 -23.82
CA VAL A 6 -13.62 5.42 -24.55
C VAL A 6 -13.15 4.09 -24.01
N ILE A 7 -12.80 3.16 -24.91
CA ILE A 7 -12.25 1.86 -24.55
C ILE A 7 -10.89 1.72 -25.24
N ILE A 8 -9.86 1.37 -24.48
CA ILE A 8 -8.50 1.13 -24.96
C ILE A 8 -8.18 -0.34 -24.69
N GLU A 9 -8.29 -1.17 -25.72
CA GLU A 9 -8.04 -2.63 -25.64
C GLU A 9 -6.67 -3.04 -26.17
N GLY A 10 -6.04 -2.17 -26.97
CA GLY A 10 -4.74 -2.41 -27.61
C GLY A 10 -3.61 -1.64 -26.94
N PHE A 11 -2.64 -1.22 -27.76
CA PHE A 11 -1.51 -0.42 -27.30
C PHE A 11 -1.71 1.04 -27.74
N LEU A 12 -1.60 1.96 -26.78
CA LEU A 12 -1.57 3.40 -27.01
C LEU A 12 -0.22 3.94 -26.55
N GLU A 13 0.56 4.47 -27.49
CA GLU A 13 1.79 5.19 -27.21
C GLU A 13 1.66 6.63 -27.71
N ALA A 14 1.91 7.57 -26.81
CA ALA A 14 1.82 9.00 -27.10
C ALA A 14 2.69 9.76 -26.11
N GLU A 15 3.17 10.95 -26.49
CA GLU A 15 3.82 11.84 -25.54
C GLU A 15 2.83 12.32 -24.47
N GLU A 16 1.65 12.77 -24.91
CA GLU A 16 0.61 13.30 -24.05
C GLU A 16 -0.77 12.74 -24.43
N VAL A 17 -1.53 12.31 -23.42
CA VAL A 17 -2.91 11.83 -23.58
C VAL A 17 -3.84 12.68 -22.72
N VAL A 18 -4.81 13.35 -23.35
CA VAL A 18 -5.74 14.26 -22.65
C VAL A 18 -7.19 13.84 -22.90
N PHE A 19 -7.94 13.65 -21.81
CA PHE A 19 -9.36 13.37 -21.85
C PHE A 19 -10.13 14.48 -21.12
N ASN A 20 -10.81 15.37 -21.87
CA ASN A 20 -11.48 16.55 -21.31
C ASN A 20 -13.01 16.44 -21.13
N THR A 21 -13.67 15.58 -21.91
CA THR A 21 -15.14 15.51 -21.98
C THR A 21 -15.62 14.07 -22.05
N VAL A 22 -14.85 13.14 -21.51
CA VAL A 22 -15.19 11.71 -21.52
C VAL A 22 -15.84 11.37 -20.19
N ASP A 23 -16.99 10.72 -20.20
CA ASP A 23 -17.65 10.37 -18.93
C ASP A 23 -16.95 9.17 -18.27
N SER A 24 -16.54 8.20 -19.08
CA SER A 24 -15.84 7.01 -18.58
C SER A 24 -14.83 6.46 -19.58
N ILE A 25 -13.68 6.03 -19.08
CA ILE A 25 -12.60 5.42 -19.84
C ILE A 25 -12.33 4.05 -19.25
N LEU A 26 -12.33 3.04 -20.11
CA LEU A 26 -11.95 1.68 -19.77
C LEU A 26 -10.63 1.33 -20.47
N VAL A 27 -9.61 1.00 -19.68
CA VAL A 27 -8.31 0.57 -20.18
C VAL A 27 -8.16 -0.91 -19.85
N THR A 28 -8.21 -1.75 -20.88
CA THR A 28 -7.95 -3.20 -20.77
C THR A 28 -6.63 -3.58 -21.45
N GLY A 29 -6.12 -2.72 -22.33
CA GLY A 29 -4.81 -2.84 -22.96
C GLY A 29 -3.72 -2.05 -22.24
N ASN A 30 -2.79 -1.48 -23.02
CA ASN A 30 -1.59 -0.82 -22.52
C ASN A 30 -1.57 0.65 -22.95
N ILE A 31 -1.33 1.55 -22.01
CA ILE A 31 -1.03 2.96 -22.27
C ILE A 31 0.41 3.23 -21.84
N ASN A 32 1.23 3.72 -22.75
CA ASN A 32 2.58 4.21 -22.46
C ASN A 32 2.67 5.67 -22.90
N CYS A 33 2.88 6.58 -21.95
CA CYS A 33 2.99 8.00 -22.27
C CYS A 33 3.92 8.76 -21.33
N GLU A 34 4.27 10.00 -21.67
CA GLU A 34 4.96 10.88 -20.73
C GLU A 34 3.93 11.47 -19.75
N ARG A 35 2.84 12.02 -20.27
CA ARG A 35 1.84 12.73 -19.47
C ARG A 35 0.42 12.28 -19.80
N ILE A 36 -0.37 12.03 -18.78
CA ILE A 36 -1.79 11.71 -18.92
C ILE A 36 -2.66 12.61 -18.05
N PHE A 37 -3.63 13.26 -18.69
CA PHE A 37 -4.54 14.21 -18.06
C PHE A 37 -5.98 13.74 -18.23
N PHE A 38 -6.65 13.51 -17.11
CA PHE A 38 -8.07 13.24 -17.04
C PHE A 38 -8.77 14.44 -16.42
N ASN A 39 -9.60 15.11 -17.20
CA ASN A 39 -10.38 16.25 -16.76
C ASN A 39 -11.85 15.88 -16.89
N ASN A 40 -12.47 15.60 -15.74
CA ASN A 40 -13.80 15.01 -15.58
C ASN A 40 -13.92 13.59 -16.16
N GLY A 41 -14.71 12.76 -15.47
CA GLY A 41 -14.94 11.37 -15.84
C GLY A 41 -14.32 10.34 -14.90
N SER A 42 -14.67 9.08 -15.12
CA SER A 42 -14.17 7.94 -14.36
C SER A 42 -13.19 7.13 -15.19
N LEU A 43 -12.10 6.67 -14.58
CA LEU A 43 -11.16 5.74 -15.22
C LEU A 43 -11.36 4.37 -14.58
N ARG A 44 -11.44 3.33 -15.38
CA ARG A 44 -11.23 1.96 -14.90
C ARG A 44 -10.07 1.35 -15.66
N ASN A 45 -8.99 1.05 -14.95
CA ASN A 45 -7.83 0.35 -15.48
C ASN A 45 -7.87 -1.11 -15.04
N THR A 46 -7.89 -2.03 -15.98
CA THR A 46 -7.66 -3.47 -15.76
C THR A 46 -6.46 -3.97 -16.56
N GLY A 47 -5.77 -3.08 -17.29
CA GLY A 47 -4.59 -3.36 -18.10
C GLY A 47 -3.34 -2.74 -17.48
N MET A 48 -2.47 -2.16 -18.32
CA MET A 48 -1.24 -1.50 -17.89
C MET A 48 -1.24 -0.01 -18.27
N ILE A 49 -0.96 0.86 -17.30
CA ILE A 49 -0.73 2.28 -17.54
C ILE A 49 0.67 2.62 -17.04
N THR A 50 1.52 3.11 -17.94
CA THR A 50 2.84 3.66 -17.62
C THR A 50 2.87 5.12 -18.04
N ALA A 51 3.15 6.01 -17.09
CA ALA A 51 3.27 7.45 -17.34
C ALA A 51 4.47 8.05 -16.59
N SER A 52 5.01 9.19 -17.02
CA SER A 52 5.89 9.98 -16.13
C SER A 52 5.06 10.81 -15.16
N GLU A 53 3.93 11.35 -15.63
CA GLU A 53 2.98 12.10 -14.79
C GLU A 53 1.54 11.70 -15.11
N PHE A 54 0.73 11.52 -14.06
CA PHE A 54 -0.71 11.40 -14.15
C PHE A 54 -1.37 12.52 -13.34
N CYS A 55 -2.33 13.19 -13.97
CA CYS A 55 -3.19 14.16 -13.32
C CYS A 55 -4.67 13.84 -13.58
N GLY A 56 -5.38 13.47 -12.51
CA GLY A 56 -6.83 13.31 -12.48
C GLY A 56 -7.48 14.51 -11.80
N LEU A 57 -8.20 15.32 -12.56
CA LEU A 57 -9.04 16.40 -12.06
C LEU A 57 -10.49 15.98 -12.16
N SER A 58 -11.14 15.77 -11.00
CA SER A 58 -12.60 15.83 -10.93
C SER A 58 -12.99 17.19 -10.39
N TRP A 59 -13.75 17.98 -11.16
CA TRP A 59 -14.16 19.30 -10.70
C TRP A 59 -15.07 19.20 -9.47
N PHE A 60 -14.59 19.76 -8.36
CA PHE A 60 -15.38 20.17 -7.20
C PHE A 60 -16.60 21.01 -7.68
N PRO A 61 -17.82 20.87 -7.13
CA PRO A 61 -18.13 20.41 -5.77
C PRO A 61 -19.18 19.28 -5.72
N PHE A 62 -19.21 18.34 -6.68
CA PHE A 62 -20.22 17.28 -6.68
C PHE A 62 -19.69 15.96 -6.10
N PRO A 63 -20.47 15.29 -5.24
CA PRO A 63 -20.00 14.16 -4.46
C PRO A 63 -19.80 12.93 -5.36
N PHE A 64 -18.60 12.34 -5.29
CA PHE A 64 -18.28 10.92 -5.57
C PHE A 64 -18.59 10.29 -6.94
N ASN A 65 -19.10 11.03 -7.94
CA ASN A 65 -19.45 10.41 -9.22
C ASN A 65 -18.25 10.10 -10.14
N HIS A 66 -17.06 10.57 -9.79
CA HIS A 66 -15.83 10.34 -10.54
C HIS A 66 -14.83 9.59 -9.67
N ALA A 67 -14.70 8.30 -9.95
CA ALA A 67 -13.73 7.42 -9.33
C ALA A 67 -12.79 6.90 -10.39
N HIS A 68 -11.49 6.96 -10.10
CA HIS A 68 -10.48 6.20 -10.80
C HIS A 68 -10.35 4.87 -10.07
N VAL A 69 -10.52 3.77 -10.79
CA VAL A 69 -10.40 2.42 -10.27
C VAL A 69 -9.22 1.77 -10.98
N ASN A 70 -8.24 1.33 -10.21
CA ASN A 70 -7.11 0.55 -10.68
C ASN A 70 -7.24 -0.90 -10.21
N ASP A 71 -7.69 -1.77 -11.12
CA ASP A 71 -7.70 -3.23 -10.95
C ASP A 71 -6.48 -3.89 -11.65
N GLY A 72 -5.70 -3.12 -12.42
CA GLY A 72 -4.54 -3.58 -13.20
C GLY A 72 -3.21 -3.09 -12.65
N GLU A 73 -2.27 -2.82 -13.55
CA GLU A 73 -0.96 -2.24 -13.24
C GLU A 73 -0.91 -0.77 -13.61
N PHE A 74 -0.43 0.05 -12.68
CA PHE A 74 -0.30 1.49 -12.86
C PHE A 74 1.05 1.95 -12.31
N ILE A 75 1.92 2.40 -13.22
CA ILE A 75 3.25 2.89 -12.91
C ILE A 75 3.33 4.36 -13.32
N CYS A 76 3.66 5.26 -12.38
CA CYS A 76 3.85 6.66 -12.74
C CYS A 76 4.89 7.44 -11.92
N GLY A 77 5.68 8.30 -12.55
CA GLY A 77 6.64 9.14 -11.81
C GLY A 77 5.97 10.05 -10.77
N GLY A 78 4.85 10.68 -11.15
CA GLY A 78 4.02 11.48 -10.25
C GLY A 78 2.53 11.21 -10.43
N LEU A 79 1.82 10.99 -9.33
CA LEU A 79 0.38 10.73 -9.33
C LEU A 79 -0.36 11.80 -8.54
N SER A 80 -1.14 12.62 -9.24
CA SER A 80 -2.04 13.58 -8.59
C SER A 80 -3.46 13.29 -9.03
N ALA A 81 -4.30 12.80 -8.13
CA ALA A 81 -5.72 12.65 -8.41
C ALA A 81 -6.53 13.41 -7.36
N TYR A 82 -7.04 14.57 -7.76
CA TYR A 82 -7.94 15.41 -6.96
C TYR A 82 -9.37 14.86 -6.98
N ALA A 83 -9.49 13.53 -6.95
CA ALA A 83 -10.67 12.72 -7.06
C ALA A 83 -10.57 11.52 -6.10
N VAL A 84 -11.46 10.54 -6.25
CA VAL A 84 -11.35 9.25 -5.57
C VAL A 84 -10.49 8.31 -6.42
N LEU A 85 -9.43 7.75 -5.85
CA LEU A 85 -8.69 6.63 -6.42
C LEU A 85 -8.91 5.38 -5.56
N VAL A 86 -9.42 4.31 -6.17
CA VAL A 86 -9.56 2.98 -5.57
C VAL A 86 -8.58 2.04 -6.26
N ASN A 87 -7.68 1.43 -5.51
CA ASN A 87 -6.68 0.50 -6.00
C ASN A 87 -6.94 -0.92 -5.48
N THR A 88 -7.25 -1.84 -6.38
CA THR A 88 -7.33 -3.28 -6.09
C THR A 88 -6.18 -4.06 -6.76
N GLY A 89 -5.48 -3.43 -7.72
CA GLY A 89 -4.34 -3.98 -8.44
C GLY A 89 -2.98 -3.56 -7.87
N ASN A 90 -2.02 -3.32 -8.75
CA ASN A 90 -0.68 -2.84 -8.43
C ASN A 90 -0.51 -1.36 -8.83
N LEU A 91 -0.16 -0.53 -7.87
CA LEU A 91 0.11 0.89 -8.05
C LEU A 91 1.53 1.22 -7.60
N MET A 92 2.33 1.78 -8.48
CA MET A 92 3.68 2.24 -8.19
C MET A 92 3.82 3.70 -8.62
N SER A 93 4.24 4.58 -7.71
CA SER A 93 4.52 5.96 -8.05
C SER A 93 5.72 6.58 -7.36
N GLY A 94 6.31 7.64 -7.91
CA GLY A 94 7.33 8.42 -7.21
C GLY A 94 6.73 9.30 -6.11
N TYR A 95 5.52 9.84 -6.31
CA TYR A 95 4.77 10.57 -5.27
C TYR A 95 3.28 10.54 -5.53
N GLY A 96 2.48 10.67 -4.48
CA GLY A 96 1.03 10.68 -4.52
C GLY A 96 0.42 11.93 -3.90
N ASN A 97 -0.58 12.51 -4.57
CA ASN A 97 -1.45 13.53 -3.99
C ASN A 97 -2.91 13.19 -4.30
N PHE A 98 -3.70 12.94 -3.26
CA PHE A 98 -5.08 12.47 -3.39
C PHE A 98 -6.05 13.24 -2.53
N THR A 99 -7.26 13.43 -3.06
CA THR A 99 -8.41 13.78 -2.21
C THR A 99 -8.81 12.55 -1.40
N VAL A 100 -9.11 11.44 -2.07
CA VAL A 100 -9.41 10.15 -1.44
C VAL A 100 -8.60 9.06 -2.11
N PHE A 101 -7.89 8.26 -1.32
CA PHE A 101 -7.18 7.08 -1.79
C PHE A 101 -7.60 5.88 -0.95
N SER A 102 -8.00 4.80 -1.60
CA SER A 102 -8.26 3.53 -0.93
C SER A 102 -7.55 2.40 -1.66
N THR A 103 -6.94 1.48 -0.92
CA THR A 103 -6.29 0.32 -1.49
C THR A 103 -6.66 -0.97 -0.76
N THR A 104 -7.08 -1.98 -1.52
CA THR A 104 -7.11 -3.38 -1.09
C THR A 104 -6.08 -4.22 -1.85
N GLY A 105 -5.42 -3.62 -2.84
CA GLY A 105 -4.27 -4.20 -3.55
C GLY A 105 -2.94 -3.71 -2.98
N PHE A 106 -1.92 -3.67 -3.84
CA PHE A 106 -0.59 -3.21 -3.50
C PHE A 106 -0.36 -1.78 -4.01
N ALA A 107 0.16 -0.90 -3.16
CA ALA A 107 0.54 0.45 -3.51
C ALA A 107 1.92 0.81 -2.94
N THR A 108 2.80 1.37 -3.77
CA THR A 108 4.11 1.87 -3.35
C THR A 108 4.35 3.29 -3.87
N PHE A 109 4.92 4.13 -3.01
CA PHE A 109 5.32 5.50 -3.29
C PHE A 109 6.78 5.70 -2.90
N ASP A 110 7.66 6.01 -3.86
CA ASP A 110 9.11 6.21 -3.63
C ASP A 110 9.46 7.59 -3.02
N GLY A 111 8.46 8.36 -2.65
CA GLY A 111 8.64 9.65 -2.01
C GLY A 111 7.50 9.90 -1.04
N ARG A 112 6.79 11.00 -1.24
CA ARG A 112 5.67 11.39 -0.37
C ARG A 112 4.33 10.87 -0.87
N LEU A 113 3.46 10.53 0.07
CA LEU A 113 2.04 10.34 -0.15
C LEU A 113 1.27 11.37 0.70
N PHE A 114 0.57 12.28 0.04
CA PHE A 114 -0.30 13.27 0.67
C PHE A 114 -1.76 12.95 0.40
N VAL A 115 -2.55 12.77 1.46
CA VAL A 115 -3.98 12.47 1.35
C VAL A 115 -4.80 13.49 2.12
N GLN A 116 -5.64 14.24 1.38
CA GLN A 116 -6.38 15.37 1.93
C GLN A 116 -7.61 14.95 2.73
N SER A 117 -8.38 13.95 2.28
CA SER A 117 -9.66 13.59 2.88
C SER A 117 -9.63 12.21 3.52
N LEU A 118 -9.49 11.14 2.73
CA LEU A 118 -9.56 9.77 3.25
C LEU A 118 -8.44 8.92 2.65
N LEU A 119 -7.62 8.33 3.52
CA LEU A 119 -6.80 7.17 3.21
C LEU A 119 -7.42 5.91 3.81
N GLY A 120 -7.80 4.92 3.00
CA GLY A 120 -8.30 3.64 3.48
C GLY A 120 -7.45 2.47 2.99
N VAL A 121 -6.79 1.76 3.90
CA VAL A 121 -6.05 0.52 3.59
C VAL A 121 -6.88 -0.65 4.11
N GLY A 122 -7.44 -1.43 3.18
CA GLY A 122 -8.28 -2.58 3.54
C GLY A 122 -7.46 -3.76 4.07
N GLU A 123 -8.14 -4.78 4.59
CA GLU A 123 -7.52 -5.97 5.22
C GLU A 123 -6.49 -6.67 4.33
N GLU A 124 -6.76 -6.74 3.02
CA GLU A 124 -5.85 -7.35 2.05
C GLU A 124 -4.82 -6.37 1.47
N GLY A 125 -4.97 -5.09 1.79
CA GLY A 125 -4.19 -3.99 1.22
C GLY A 125 -2.79 -3.87 1.83
N SER A 126 -1.84 -3.41 1.02
CA SER A 126 -0.51 -3.05 1.48
C SER A 126 -0.08 -1.71 0.87
N LEU A 127 0.42 -0.82 1.72
CA LEU A 127 0.87 0.50 1.35
C LEU A 127 2.32 0.74 1.82
N PHE A 128 3.20 1.09 0.90
CA PHE A 128 4.58 1.46 1.16
C PHE A 128 4.83 2.89 0.73
N VAL A 129 5.44 3.72 1.59
CA VAL A 129 5.80 5.11 1.30
C VAL A 129 7.23 5.36 1.79
N SER A 130 8.21 5.45 0.91
CA SER A 130 9.62 5.47 1.34
C SER A 130 9.97 6.66 2.25
N ASP A 131 9.34 7.81 2.02
CA ASP A 131 9.56 9.05 2.76
C ASP A 131 8.31 9.37 3.61
N THR A 132 7.50 10.36 3.25
CA THR A 132 6.48 10.89 4.15
C THR A 132 5.07 10.46 3.74
N LEU A 133 4.36 9.81 4.66
CA LEU A 133 2.91 9.64 4.61
C LEU A 133 2.23 10.74 5.43
N GLN A 134 1.48 11.61 4.77
CA GLN A 134 0.81 12.73 5.42
C GLN A 134 -0.71 12.66 5.28
N ILE A 135 -1.39 12.65 6.42
CA ILE A 135 -2.85 12.58 6.55
C ILE A 135 -3.40 13.91 7.05
N VAL A 136 -4.33 14.50 6.28
CA VAL A 136 -4.93 15.80 6.65
C VAL A 136 -6.24 15.65 7.41
N GLN A 137 -7.08 14.67 7.06
CA GLN A 137 -8.43 14.52 7.61
C GLN A 137 -8.75 13.14 8.16
N HIS A 138 -8.67 12.06 7.37
CA HIS A 138 -9.09 10.73 7.83
C HIS A 138 -8.17 9.63 7.31
N PHE A 139 -7.83 8.69 8.17
CA PHE A 139 -7.06 7.49 7.85
C PHE A 139 -7.68 6.27 8.53
N GLU A 140 -7.87 5.20 7.77
CA GLU A 140 -8.37 3.91 8.24
C GLU A 140 -7.40 2.82 7.77
N ASP A 141 -6.84 2.08 8.73
CA ASP A 141 -5.93 0.97 8.46
C ASP A 141 -6.47 -0.34 9.02
N TYR A 142 -6.76 -1.26 8.12
CA TYR A 142 -7.10 -2.65 8.40
C TYR A 142 -6.01 -3.61 7.94
N GLY A 143 -4.99 -3.11 7.23
CA GLY A 143 -3.99 -3.92 6.53
C GLY A 143 -2.58 -3.61 7.00
N PHE A 144 -1.67 -3.43 6.03
CA PHE A 144 -0.27 -3.14 6.31
C PHE A 144 0.16 -1.81 5.71
N VAL A 145 0.69 -0.92 6.54
CA VAL A 145 1.26 0.37 6.11
C VAL A 145 2.69 0.47 6.59
N GLN A 146 3.62 0.76 5.68
CA GLN A 146 4.99 1.09 6.00
C GLN A 146 5.34 2.45 5.42
N CYS A 147 5.92 3.33 6.23
CA CYS A 147 6.40 4.63 5.77
C CYS A 147 7.73 5.07 6.42
N GLY A 148 8.39 6.07 5.85
CA GLY A 148 9.47 6.78 6.54
C GLY A 148 8.90 7.62 7.68
N HIS A 149 8.18 8.68 7.36
CA HIS A 149 7.56 9.56 8.35
C HIS A 149 6.03 9.45 8.27
N PHE A 150 5.38 9.09 9.37
CA PHE A 150 3.94 9.16 9.51
C PHE A 150 3.55 10.49 10.16
N VAL A 151 2.90 11.37 9.39
CA VAL A 151 2.45 12.68 9.85
C VAL A 151 0.92 12.72 9.89
N ASN A 152 0.37 12.65 11.11
CA ASN A 152 -1.08 12.77 11.35
C ASN A 152 -1.44 14.22 11.70
N GLY A 153 -2.07 14.92 10.76
CA GLY A 153 -2.53 16.29 10.92
C GLY A 153 -1.84 17.30 10.02
N TRP A 154 -2.48 18.47 9.92
CA TRP A 154 -1.97 19.65 9.22
C TRP A 154 -2.41 20.90 9.99
N SER A 155 -1.73 22.03 9.80
CA SER A 155 -2.06 23.31 10.46
C SER A 155 -3.49 23.83 10.25
N MET A 156 -4.22 23.27 9.28
CA MET A 156 -5.58 23.67 8.87
C MET A 156 -6.59 22.52 8.94
N GLY A 157 -6.19 21.33 9.38
CA GLY A 157 -7.02 20.13 9.40
C GLY A 157 -7.03 19.44 10.76
N THR A 158 -8.13 18.75 11.06
CA THR A 158 -8.22 17.82 12.19
C THR A 158 -8.14 16.40 11.65
N ALA A 159 -6.96 15.79 11.70
CA ALA A 159 -6.78 14.44 11.20
C ALA A 159 -7.28 13.41 12.23
N GLN A 160 -8.07 12.45 11.77
CA GLN A 160 -8.59 11.32 12.54
C GLN A 160 -8.03 10.05 11.93
N SER A 161 -7.07 9.45 12.61
CA SER A 161 -6.44 8.20 12.22
C SER A 161 -6.99 7.05 13.06
N GLN A 162 -7.45 6.00 12.40
CA GLN A 162 -7.97 4.78 13.01
C GLN A 162 -7.15 3.58 12.54
N VAL A 163 -6.38 2.97 13.45
CA VAL A 163 -5.67 1.72 13.21
C VAL A 163 -6.49 0.59 13.81
N PHE A 164 -7.16 -0.19 12.97
CA PHE A 164 -8.08 -1.25 13.40
C PHE A 164 -7.35 -2.51 13.84
N ALA A 165 -8.10 -3.49 14.35
CA ALA A 165 -7.55 -4.76 14.78
C ALA A 165 -6.98 -5.50 13.56
N GLY A 166 -5.73 -5.93 13.64
CA GLY A 166 -4.99 -6.48 12.49
C GLY A 166 -4.22 -5.44 11.68
N GLY A 167 -4.61 -4.16 11.78
CA GLY A 167 -3.88 -3.04 11.18
C GLY A 167 -2.50 -2.85 11.82
N LEU A 168 -1.49 -2.68 10.97
CA LEU A 168 -0.09 -2.51 11.35
C LEU A 168 0.52 -1.34 10.59
N LEU A 169 0.80 -0.26 11.32
CA LEU A 169 1.53 0.90 10.83
C LEU A 169 3.00 0.83 11.28
N GLN A 170 3.92 0.70 10.34
CA GLN A 170 5.36 0.80 10.59
C GLN A 170 5.89 2.12 10.07
N CYS A 171 6.62 2.85 10.90
CA CYS A 171 7.26 4.10 10.52
C CYS A 171 8.67 4.23 11.07
N HIS A 172 9.50 5.03 10.39
CA HIS A 172 10.70 5.57 11.01
C HIS A 172 10.29 6.61 12.05
N ASP A 173 9.67 7.70 11.63
CA ASP A 173 9.22 8.74 12.55
C ASP A 173 7.69 8.80 12.64
N PHE A 174 7.19 8.99 13.84
CA PHE A 174 5.78 9.19 14.13
C PHE A 174 5.56 10.62 14.63
N ILE A 175 4.71 11.39 13.95
CA ILE A 175 4.40 12.78 14.32
C ILE A 175 2.88 12.97 14.33
N ASN A 176 2.29 13.01 15.52
CA ASN A 176 0.89 13.37 15.72
C ASN A 176 0.78 14.85 16.07
N GLN A 177 0.29 15.66 15.14
CA GLN A 177 0.20 17.13 15.29
C GLN A 177 -0.88 17.55 16.31
N THR A 178 -0.89 18.82 16.73
CA THR A 178 -1.80 19.34 17.78
C THR A 178 -3.29 19.07 17.52
N ASN A 179 -3.71 19.06 16.26
CA ASN A 179 -5.09 18.78 15.85
C ASN A 179 -5.30 17.32 15.41
N GLY A 180 -4.28 16.47 15.55
CA GLY A 180 -4.30 15.07 15.18
C GLY A 180 -4.92 14.21 16.29
N PHE A 181 -5.74 13.26 15.88
CA PHE A 181 -6.34 12.25 16.73
C PHE A 181 -5.99 10.88 16.16
N VAL A 182 -5.43 10.00 16.98
CA VAL A 182 -5.12 8.61 16.60
C VAL A 182 -5.83 7.67 17.57
N ASN A 183 -6.49 6.65 17.02
CA ASN A 183 -7.23 5.67 17.79
C ASN A 183 -7.23 4.29 17.13
N GLY A 184 -7.69 3.29 17.87
CA GLY A 184 -8.05 1.97 17.38
C GLY A 184 -7.24 0.85 18.03
N PRO A 185 -7.68 -0.41 17.89
CA PRO A 185 -7.05 -1.56 18.52
C PRO A 185 -5.78 -2.10 17.81
N GLY A 186 -5.29 -1.40 16.78
CA GLY A 186 -4.14 -1.82 15.99
C GLY A 186 -2.79 -1.55 16.65
N THR A 187 -1.73 -1.64 15.84
CA THR A 187 -0.34 -1.46 16.31
C THR A 187 0.40 -0.42 15.48
N ILE A 188 1.10 0.48 16.16
CA ILE A 188 2.04 1.43 15.57
C ILE A 188 3.45 1.05 16.02
N CYS A 189 4.33 0.84 15.05
CA CYS A 189 5.74 0.53 15.24
C CYS A 189 6.59 1.71 14.80
N ILE A 190 7.45 2.16 15.71
CA ILE A 190 8.29 3.35 15.50
C ILE A 190 9.73 2.93 15.70
N SER A 191 10.59 3.24 14.72
CA SER A 191 12.02 2.86 14.73
C SER A 191 12.98 4.02 14.88
N GLY A 192 12.51 5.23 14.58
CA GLY A 192 13.15 6.52 14.76
C GLY A 192 12.35 7.35 15.75
N HIS A 193 12.11 8.61 15.45
CA HIS A 193 11.60 9.58 16.42
C HIS A 193 10.08 9.49 16.66
N SER A 194 9.63 9.72 17.89
CA SER A 194 8.20 9.77 18.21
C SER A 194 7.74 11.05 18.91
N GLU A 195 6.79 11.76 18.27
CA GLU A 195 6.19 12.99 18.79
C GLU A 195 4.66 12.89 18.84
N ASN A 196 4.09 13.23 19.99
CA ASN A 196 2.65 13.41 20.14
C ASN A 196 2.30 14.78 20.72
N HIS A 197 1.73 15.62 19.87
CA HIS A 197 1.11 16.90 20.20
C HIS A 197 -0.42 16.87 20.21
N GLY A 198 -1.01 15.82 19.64
CA GLY A 198 -2.44 15.64 19.51
C GLY A 198 -3.04 14.78 20.61
N VAL A 199 -4.04 13.97 20.24
CA VAL A 199 -4.69 13.02 21.16
C VAL A 199 -4.46 11.59 20.67
N LEU A 200 -3.98 10.75 21.58
CA LEU A 200 -3.94 9.29 21.44
C LEU A 200 -5.07 8.70 22.30
N ASN A 201 -5.99 7.97 21.67
CA ASN A 201 -7.18 7.43 22.35
C ASN A 201 -7.38 5.96 22.00
N GLY A 202 -7.88 5.18 22.95
CA GLY A 202 -8.35 3.82 22.72
C GLY A 202 -7.23 2.78 22.74
N PRO A 203 -7.61 1.48 22.62
CA PRO A 203 -6.77 0.31 22.86
C PRO A 203 -5.65 0.09 21.84
N ILE A 204 -4.88 1.13 21.54
CA ILE A 204 -3.79 1.11 20.57
C ILE A 204 -2.51 0.61 21.21
N ASN A 205 -1.75 -0.21 20.47
CA ASN A 205 -0.41 -0.63 20.84
C ASN A 205 0.61 0.29 20.18
N ILE A 206 1.44 0.95 20.99
CA ILE A 206 2.57 1.75 20.51
C ILE A 206 3.85 1.02 20.90
N CYS A 207 4.57 0.53 19.89
CA CYS A 207 5.89 -0.07 20.08
C CYS A 207 6.94 0.89 19.49
N ASP A 208 7.58 1.63 20.38
CA ASP A 208 8.68 2.52 20.03
C ASP A 208 10.00 1.90 20.52
N ILE A 209 10.96 1.70 19.61
CA ILE A 209 12.28 1.13 19.94
C ILE A 209 13.39 2.17 20.07
N SER A 210 13.12 3.44 19.76
CA SER A 210 14.11 4.52 19.83
C SER A 210 14.17 5.20 21.20
N LEU A 211 13.28 4.80 22.11
CA LEU A 211 12.98 5.46 23.38
C LEU A 211 14.19 6.00 24.13
N ASP A 212 14.23 7.33 24.28
CA ASP A 212 15.11 8.01 25.23
C ASP A 212 14.48 8.15 26.63
N VAL A 213 13.18 7.85 26.78
CA VAL A 213 12.43 8.00 28.02
C VAL A 213 12.10 6.67 28.70
N VAL A 214 12.22 6.64 30.03
CA VAL A 214 11.98 5.42 30.85
C VAL A 214 10.62 5.41 31.57
N VAL A 215 9.75 6.36 31.26
CA VAL A 215 8.42 6.50 31.88
C VAL A 215 7.35 6.58 30.80
N ALA A 216 6.21 5.91 31.03
CA ALA A 216 5.04 6.00 30.17
C ALA A 216 4.65 7.48 29.94
N PRO A 217 4.27 7.87 28.70
CA PRO A 217 3.78 7.02 27.62
C PRO A 217 4.84 6.51 26.63
N TYR A 218 6.14 6.50 26.99
CA TYR A 218 7.20 5.98 26.12
C TYR A 218 7.10 6.57 24.69
N LEU A 219 7.21 7.89 24.63
CA LEU A 219 7.40 8.67 23.39
C LEU A 219 8.52 9.67 23.66
N ASP A 220 9.32 10.00 22.65
CA ASP A 220 10.43 10.95 22.81
C ASP A 220 9.92 12.34 23.20
N VAL A 221 8.85 12.78 22.55
CA VAL A 221 8.16 14.04 22.86
C VAL A 221 6.68 13.78 23.04
N ASN A 222 6.15 14.20 24.19
CA ASN A 222 4.72 14.17 24.41
C ASN A 222 4.23 15.37 25.23
N ASP A 223 3.60 16.31 24.55
CA ASP A 223 2.83 17.42 25.11
C ASP A 223 1.31 17.29 24.82
N GLY A 224 0.92 16.26 24.07
CA GLY A 224 -0.46 15.88 23.78
C GLY A 224 -1.17 15.10 24.89
N GLY A 225 -2.42 14.71 24.60
CA GLY A 225 -3.32 14.00 25.53
C GLY A 225 -3.36 12.48 25.32
N PHE A 226 -3.58 11.74 26.41
CA PHE A 226 -3.87 10.30 26.40
C PHE A 226 -5.24 10.00 26.96
N THR A 227 -5.99 9.16 26.27
CA THR A 227 -7.22 8.55 26.80
C THR A 227 -7.05 7.04 26.81
N LEU A 228 -6.95 6.48 28.03
CA LEU A 228 -6.67 5.07 28.28
C LEU A 228 -7.79 4.13 27.77
N PRO A 229 -7.46 2.86 27.45
CA PRO A 229 -6.14 2.25 27.59
C PRO A 229 -5.27 2.43 26.35
N VAL A 230 -4.06 2.97 26.48
CA VAL A 230 -3.00 2.88 25.47
C VAL A 230 -1.97 1.89 25.99
N TYR A 231 -1.58 0.93 25.14
CA TYR A 231 -0.64 -0.12 25.48
C TYR A 231 0.73 0.17 24.86
N HIS A 232 1.79 -0.24 25.54
CA HIS A 232 3.15 -0.02 25.10
C HIS A 232 3.93 -1.33 25.05
N CYS A 233 4.70 -1.51 23.99
CA CYS A 233 5.60 -2.65 23.85
C CYS A 233 6.92 -2.26 24.50
N ALA A 234 7.20 -2.77 25.69
CA ALA A 234 8.37 -2.37 26.46
C ALA A 234 9.65 -2.90 25.82
N ASN A 235 10.33 -2.10 24.98
CA ASN A 235 11.57 -2.43 24.27
C ASN A 235 11.53 -3.70 23.40
N ASP A 236 10.37 -4.32 23.25
CA ASP A 236 10.21 -5.40 22.30
C ASP A 236 10.12 -4.74 20.93
N PRO A 237 11.04 -5.07 20.00
CA PRO A 237 10.81 -4.69 18.61
C PRO A 237 9.41 -5.19 18.28
N CYS A 238 8.60 -4.31 17.69
CA CYS A 238 7.38 -4.75 17.02
C CYS A 238 7.75 -6.06 16.34
N ALA A 239 7.13 -7.17 16.77
CA ALA A 239 7.48 -8.47 16.25
C ALA A 239 7.29 -8.35 14.76
N THR A 240 8.39 -8.10 14.06
CA THR A 240 8.33 -7.72 12.67
C THR A 240 7.80 -8.97 12.06
N VAL A 241 6.56 -8.93 11.57
CA VAL A 241 6.06 -9.94 10.67
C VAL A 241 6.79 -9.71 9.34
N GLY A 242 8.11 -9.86 9.38
CA GLY A 242 9.00 -9.45 8.31
C GLY A 242 10.45 -9.24 8.70
N ILE A 243 11.30 -10.15 8.24
CA ILE A 243 12.73 -9.88 8.06
C ILE A 243 12.84 -8.66 7.15
N ALA A 244 13.72 -7.70 7.49
CA ALA A 244 14.06 -6.60 6.60
C ALA A 244 14.50 -7.17 5.24
N GLU A 245 13.71 -6.95 4.19
CA GLU A 245 14.13 -7.25 2.84
C GLU A 245 15.26 -6.28 2.53
N THR A 246 16.48 -6.82 2.47
CA THR A 246 17.66 -6.04 2.10
C THR A 246 17.45 -5.61 0.65
N GLU A 247 17.23 -4.32 0.47
CA GLU A 247 17.35 -3.48 -0.72
C GLU A 247 17.57 -4.18 -2.09
N HIS A 248 16.72 -3.81 -3.06
CA HIS A 248 16.99 -3.78 -4.51
C HIS A 248 16.84 -5.03 -5.38
N THR A 249 16.09 -6.07 -4.97
CA THR A 249 15.62 -7.06 -5.95
C THR A 249 14.11 -7.04 -6.07
N SER A 250 13.61 -6.72 -7.27
CA SER A 250 12.23 -6.89 -7.69
C SER A 250 11.82 -8.36 -7.50
N GLY A 251 11.37 -8.71 -6.30
CA GLY A 251 10.80 -10.00 -5.97
C GLY A 251 9.49 -10.21 -6.72
N PRO A 252 9.03 -11.47 -6.89
CA PRO A 252 7.69 -11.71 -7.40
C PRO A 252 6.64 -11.06 -6.51
N LEU A 253 5.68 -10.38 -7.14
CA LEU A 253 4.53 -9.80 -6.45
C LEU A 253 3.60 -10.92 -5.98
N LEU A 254 3.13 -10.82 -4.75
CA LEU A 254 2.27 -11.81 -4.09
C LEU A 254 0.96 -11.13 -3.68
N TYR A 255 -0.19 -11.68 -4.09
CA TYR A 255 -1.50 -11.12 -3.77
C TYR A 255 -2.63 -12.19 -3.82
N PRO A 256 -3.74 -12.02 -3.09
CA PRO A 256 -3.95 -11.03 -2.04
C PRO A 256 -3.12 -11.35 -0.78
N SER A 257 -2.98 -10.36 0.11
CA SER A 257 -2.45 -10.58 1.46
C SER A 257 -3.33 -11.62 2.19
N PRO A 258 -2.76 -12.61 2.90
CA PRO A 258 -3.31 -13.96 2.88
C PRO A 258 -4.21 -14.25 4.09
N THR A 259 -5.44 -13.77 4.01
CA THR A 259 -6.60 -14.33 4.74
C THR A 259 -7.33 -15.37 3.88
N SER A 260 -7.31 -15.22 2.55
CA SER A 260 -7.98 -16.17 1.64
C SER A 260 -7.31 -17.56 1.56
N GLY A 261 -8.05 -18.60 1.14
CA GLY A 261 -7.55 -19.98 1.01
C GLY A 261 -6.47 -20.22 -0.05
N SER A 262 -6.02 -19.19 -0.76
CA SER A 262 -4.96 -19.27 -1.77
C SER A 262 -4.21 -17.94 -1.87
N PHE A 263 -3.00 -17.93 -2.43
CA PHE A 263 -2.34 -16.69 -2.85
C PHE A 263 -1.87 -16.82 -4.30
N THR A 264 -1.76 -15.71 -5.00
CA THR A 264 -1.29 -15.61 -6.39
C THR A 264 0.11 -15.02 -6.42
N ILE A 265 0.96 -15.60 -7.24
CA ILE A 265 2.31 -15.14 -7.53
C ILE A 265 2.28 -14.55 -8.94
N ALA A 266 2.60 -13.26 -9.08
CA ALA A 266 2.82 -12.66 -10.39
C ALA A 266 4.11 -13.23 -10.99
N MET A 267 3.97 -13.93 -12.11
CA MET A 267 5.08 -14.51 -12.85
C MET A 267 5.48 -13.65 -14.06
N ALA A 268 4.74 -12.59 -14.35
CA ALA A 268 5.09 -11.58 -15.35
C ALA A 268 6.52 -11.06 -15.08
N GLY A 269 7.40 -11.16 -16.08
CA GLY A 269 8.83 -10.81 -15.96
C GLY A 269 9.76 -11.98 -15.61
N PHE A 270 9.25 -13.13 -15.16
CA PHE A 270 10.04 -14.34 -14.88
C PHE A 270 10.09 -15.31 -16.07
N VAL A 271 10.52 -14.82 -17.23
CA VAL A 271 10.63 -15.64 -18.46
C VAL A 271 11.58 -16.82 -18.22
N ASN A 272 11.15 -18.03 -18.57
CA ASN A 272 11.86 -19.29 -18.29
C ASN A 272 11.96 -19.65 -16.79
N ALA A 273 11.04 -19.18 -15.95
CA ALA A 273 10.84 -19.75 -14.62
C ALA A 273 10.54 -21.26 -14.74
N ARG A 274 11.39 -22.06 -14.09
CA ARG A 274 11.32 -23.53 -14.13
C ARG A 274 10.77 -24.13 -12.85
N MET A 275 10.85 -23.39 -11.75
CA MET A 275 10.48 -23.89 -10.44
C MET A 275 10.10 -22.74 -9.51
N VAL A 276 9.02 -22.93 -8.76
CA VAL A 276 8.63 -22.08 -7.63
C VAL A 276 8.66 -22.96 -6.37
N GLN A 277 9.39 -22.52 -5.36
CA GLN A 277 9.48 -23.17 -4.06
C GLN A 277 8.78 -22.33 -3.00
N VAL A 278 7.95 -22.96 -2.18
CA VAL A 278 7.40 -22.37 -0.96
C VAL A 278 8.16 -22.99 0.20
N ILE A 279 8.92 -22.17 0.92
CA ILE A 279 9.84 -22.58 1.98
C ILE A 279 9.31 -22.00 3.29
N ASP A 280 9.16 -22.83 4.33
CA ASP A 280 8.73 -22.32 5.65
C ASP A 280 9.85 -21.56 6.37
N ALA A 281 9.50 -20.90 7.48
CA ALA A 281 10.43 -20.14 8.31
C ALA A 281 11.63 -20.96 8.86
N VAL A 282 11.57 -22.30 8.84
CA VAL A 282 12.65 -23.19 9.28
C VAL A 282 13.51 -23.66 8.08
N GLY A 283 13.27 -23.11 6.89
CA GLY A 283 14.00 -23.45 5.67
C GLY A 283 13.54 -24.74 5.00
N ARG A 284 12.40 -25.32 5.40
CA ARG A 284 11.90 -26.56 4.80
C ARG A 284 11.04 -26.22 3.60
N THR A 285 11.31 -26.86 2.46
CA THR A 285 10.42 -26.78 1.30
C THR A 285 9.09 -27.45 1.63
N ARG A 286 8.01 -26.67 1.65
CA ARG A 286 6.64 -27.13 1.84
C ARG A 286 5.94 -27.42 0.53
N ARG A 287 6.22 -26.62 -0.50
CA ARG A 287 5.75 -26.87 -1.87
C ARG A 287 6.85 -26.66 -2.88
N LEU A 288 6.82 -27.49 -3.91
CA LEU A 288 7.71 -27.44 -5.05
C LEU A 288 6.83 -27.54 -6.30
N ILE A 289 6.71 -26.45 -7.03
CA ILE A 289 5.88 -26.35 -8.23
C ILE A 289 6.82 -26.23 -9.42
N GLN A 290 6.66 -27.09 -10.43
CA GLN A 290 7.49 -27.07 -11.64
C GLN A 290 6.78 -26.35 -12.78
N GLY A 291 7.54 -25.60 -13.56
CA GLY A 291 7.06 -24.84 -14.72
C GLY A 291 6.92 -25.70 -15.99
N PRO A 292 6.59 -25.08 -17.13
CA PRO A 292 6.45 -23.62 -17.32
C PRO A 292 5.24 -23.04 -16.57
N PHE A 293 5.34 -21.77 -16.18
CA PHE A 293 4.25 -21.07 -15.49
C PHE A 293 3.54 -20.11 -16.43
N PRO A 294 2.22 -19.94 -16.30
CA PRO A 294 1.51 -18.79 -16.86
C PRO A 294 1.94 -17.50 -16.14
N ASP A 295 1.48 -16.33 -16.62
CA ASP A 295 1.79 -15.01 -16.03
C ASP A 295 1.35 -14.86 -14.56
N GLN A 296 0.47 -15.74 -14.07
CA GLN A 296 0.00 -15.78 -12.70
C GLN A 296 -0.06 -17.22 -12.18
N LEU A 297 0.64 -17.52 -11.10
CA LEU A 297 0.60 -18.82 -10.45
C LEU A 297 -0.23 -18.76 -9.16
N VAL A 298 -1.38 -19.43 -9.15
CA VAL A 298 -2.22 -19.55 -7.94
C VAL A 298 -1.74 -20.73 -7.10
N VAL A 299 -1.45 -20.47 -5.83
CA VAL A 299 -1.01 -21.45 -4.84
C VAL A 299 -2.10 -21.58 -3.78
N ASP A 300 -2.78 -22.72 -3.78
CA ASP A 300 -3.70 -23.12 -2.70
C ASP A 300 -2.97 -23.16 -1.35
N ARG A 301 -3.63 -22.82 -0.24
CA ARG A 301 -3.04 -22.86 1.10
C ARG A 301 -3.47 -24.07 1.92
N GLY A 302 -4.32 -24.97 1.41
CA GLY A 302 -4.94 -26.02 2.22
C GLY A 302 -3.99 -26.90 3.07
N ASP A 303 -2.72 -27.02 2.72
CA ASP A 303 -1.68 -27.76 3.46
C ASP A 303 -0.60 -26.87 4.13
N LEU A 304 -0.70 -25.54 3.96
CA LEU A 304 0.20 -24.57 4.54
C LEU A 304 -0.41 -24.04 5.84
N GLY A 305 0.23 -24.36 6.96
CA GLY A 305 -0.14 -23.79 8.25
C GLY A 305 0.05 -22.28 8.30
N SER A 306 -0.39 -21.67 9.41
CA SER A 306 -0.01 -20.30 9.72
C SER A 306 1.50 -20.16 9.82
N GLY A 307 2.04 -19.06 9.29
CA GLY A 307 3.44 -18.72 9.45
C GLY A 307 4.00 -17.90 8.30
N VAL A 308 5.31 -17.63 8.41
CA VAL A 308 6.07 -16.93 7.38
C VAL A 308 6.63 -17.96 6.40
N TYR A 309 6.49 -17.65 5.12
CA TYR A 309 7.00 -18.44 4.03
C TYR A 309 7.81 -17.58 3.07
N LEU A 310 8.86 -18.18 2.52
CA LEU A 310 9.67 -17.63 1.45
C LEU A 310 9.27 -18.30 0.14
N ILE A 311 8.96 -17.49 -0.86
CA ILE A 311 8.69 -17.89 -2.23
C ILE A 311 9.99 -17.72 -3.00
N ALA A 312 10.57 -18.81 -3.50
CA ALA A 312 11.77 -18.79 -4.31
C ALA A 312 11.46 -19.19 -5.76
N ILE A 313 11.65 -18.27 -6.70
CA ILE A 313 11.47 -18.52 -8.13
C ILE A 313 12.83 -18.77 -8.77
N HIS A 314 13.00 -19.95 -9.35
CA HIS A 314 14.19 -20.34 -10.08
C HIS A 314 13.97 -20.12 -11.57
N VAL A 315 14.79 -19.27 -12.17
CA VAL A 315 14.77 -18.96 -13.61
C VAL A 315 15.92 -19.67 -14.30
N LEU A 316 15.68 -20.26 -15.48
CA LEU A 316 16.73 -20.89 -16.27
C LEU A 316 17.82 -19.87 -16.63
N GLY A 317 19.08 -20.20 -16.36
CA GLY A 317 20.22 -19.33 -16.64
C GLY A 317 20.56 -18.32 -15.55
N LYS A 318 19.78 -18.24 -14.46
CA LYS A 318 20.16 -17.52 -13.24
C LYS A 318 20.71 -18.50 -12.20
N GLU A 319 21.84 -18.16 -11.58
CA GLU A 319 22.47 -18.99 -10.54
C GLU A 319 21.69 -18.95 -9.22
N ALA A 320 21.19 -17.77 -8.84
CA ALA A 320 20.38 -17.58 -7.64
C ALA A 320 18.89 -17.44 -7.97
N PRO A 321 18.00 -18.02 -7.14
CA PRO A 321 16.56 -17.76 -7.25
C PRO A 321 16.24 -16.32 -6.83
N THR A 322 15.12 -15.81 -7.34
CA THR A 322 14.52 -14.56 -6.87
C THR A 322 13.55 -14.87 -5.74
N PHE A 323 13.59 -14.09 -4.67
CA PHE A 323 12.81 -14.34 -3.47
C PHE A 323 11.71 -13.32 -3.28
N SER A 324 10.62 -13.73 -2.64
CA SER A 324 9.58 -12.86 -2.07
C SER A 324 9.00 -13.53 -0.84
N ARG A 325 8.44 -12.76 0.10
CA ARG A 325 7.88 -13.28 1.34
C ARG A 325 6.35 -13.30 1.29
N VAL A 326 5.74 -14.38 1.80
CA VAL A 326 4.30 -14.42 2.11
C VAL A 326 4.10 -14.76 3.58
N VAL A 327 3.22 -14.03 4.26
CA VAL A 327 2.91 -14.23 5.68
C VAL A 327 1.50 -14.77 5.81
N LEU A 328 1.34 -16.08 5.96
CA LEU A 328 0.02 -16.72 6.04
C LEU A 328 -0.54 -16.62 7.47
N ALA A 329 -1.68 -15.93 7.66
CA ALA A 329 -2.44 -15.94 8.92
C ALA A 329 -3.57 -16.99 8.84
N VAL A 330 -3.87 -17.73 9.92
CA VAL A 330 -5.10 -18.55 9.96
C VAL A 330 -6.24 -17.61 10.31
N ASP A 331 -7.40 -17.81 9.67
CA ASP A 331 -8.69 -17.35 10.18
C ASP A 331 -8.99 -17.90 11.59
#